data_AF-A0A6G7WWH2-F1
#
_entry.id   AF-A0A6G7WWH2-F1
#
_cell.length_a   1.000
_cell.length_b   1.000
_cell.length_c   1.000
_cell.angle_alpha   90.00
_cell.angle_beta   90.00
_cell.angle_gamma   90.00
#
_symmetry.space_group_name_H-M   'P 1'
#
loop_
_entity.id
_entity.type
_entity.pdbx_description
1 polymer ?
#
loop_
_entity_poly.entity_id
_entity_poly.type
_entity_poly.pdbx_seq_one_letter_code
_entity_poly.pdbx_strand_id
1 'polypeptide(L)'
;MHYVKDTNKPYKRFYLVVVMVLLGLIAISFVSVLREEPLFADVNQDGVISISDMALMRAHQLGNRKMTKKQQRIADVNRDGEINEVDFEIIRAVILSSNGYKYEFNN
;
A
#
# COMPACT_ATOMS: atom_id res chain seq x y z
N MET A 1 9.86 -64.59 9.73
CA MET A 1 10.27 -63.51 10.65
C MET A 1 9.88 -62.18 10.00
N HIS A 2 8.76 -61.57 10.40
CA HIS A 2 8.21 -60.37 9.75
C HIS A 2 8.78 -59.12 10.43
N TYR A 3 9.60 -58.34 9.73
CA TYR A 3 10.15 -57.09 10.24
C TYR A 3 9.13 -55.96 10.07
N VAL A 4 8.48 -55.55 11.16
CA VAL A 4 7.60 -54.37 11.15
C VAL A 4 8.49 -53.14 11.34
N LYS A 5 8.66 -52.35 10.27
CA LYS A 5 9.45 -51.11 10.31
C LYS A 5 8.66 -50.07 11.10
N ASP A 6 9.06 -49.79 12.33
CA ASP A 6 8.53 -48.65 13.08
C ASP A 6 8.95 -47.35 12.37
N THR A 7 7.97 -46.74 11.70
CA THR A 7 8.18 -45.56 10.87
C THR A 7 8.12 -44.27 11.67
N ASN A 8 7.69 -44.29 12.93
CA ASN A 8 7.30 -43.12 13.72
C ASN A 8 8.39 -42.68 14.73
N LYS A 9 9.64 -42.67 14.27
CA LYS A 9 10.79 -42.33 15.11
C LYS A 9 10.74 -40.85 15.54
N PRO A 10 11.09 -40.52 16.80
CA PRO A 10 10.89 -39.19 17.39
C PRO A 10 11.60 -38.06 16.63
N TYR A 11 12.77 -38.35 16.04
CA TYR A 11 13.51 -37.37 15.23
C TYR A 11 12.77 -36.95 13.96
N LYS A 12 11.88 -37.78 13.40
CA LYS A 12 11.09 -37.40 12.21
C LYS A 12 10.03 -36.36 12.57
N ARG A 13 9.37 -36.52 13.73
CA ARG A 13 8.39 -35.55 14.23
C ARG A 13 9.07 -34.23 14.58
N PHE A 14 10.24 -34.31 15.21
CA PHE A 14 11.07 -33.15 15.50
C PHE A 14 11.50 -32.41 14.22
N TYR A 15 12.03 -33.15 13.22
CA TYR A 15 12.41 -32.60 11.93
C TYR A 15 11.22 -31.93 11.21
N LEU A 16 10.04 -32.56 11.24
CA LEU A 16 8.84 -32.04 10.59
C LEU A 16 8.38 -30.72 11.23
N VAL A 17 8.44 -30.60 12.56
CA VAL A 17 8.17 -29.35 13.27
C VAL A 17 9.17 -28.26 12.91
N VAL A 18 10.47 -28.57 12.85
CA VAL A 18 11.51 -27.60 12.48
C VAL A 18 11.30 -27.10 11.05
N VAL A 19 11.00 -27.98 10.10
CA VAL A 19 10.71 -27.60 8.71
C VAL A 19 9.45 -26.72 8.62
N MET A 20 8.39 -27.03 9.37
CA MET A 20 7.18 -26.20 9.40
C MET A 20 7.44 -24.78 9.95
N VAL A 21 8.28 -24.66 10.98
CA VAL A 21 8.67 -23.35 11.53
C VAL A 21 9.48 -22.55 10.50
N LEU A 22 10.45 -23.18 9.83
CA LEU A 22 11.26 -22.52 8.80
C LEU A 22 10.42 -22.05 7.61
N LEU A 23 9.48 -22.88 7.14
CA LEU A 23 8.54 -22.50 6.07
C LEU A 23 7.61 -21.37 6.50
N GLY A 24 7.12 -21.39 7.74
CA GLY A 24 6.32 -20.30 8.31
C GLY A 24 7.09 -18.99 8.36
N LEU A 25 8.35 -19.00 8.82
CA LEU A 25 9.20 -17.81 8.86
C LEU A 25 9.46 -17.24 7.46
N ILE A 26 9.76 -18.10 6.48
CA ILE A 26 9.96 -17.69 5.08
C ILE A 26 8.66 -17.09 4.50
N ALA A 27 7.51 -17.71 4.76
CA ALA A 27 6.22 -17.22 4.29
C ALA A 27 5.86 -15.84 4.89
N ILE A 28 6.13 -15.61 6.18
CA ILE A 28 5.89 -14.32 6.84
C ILE A 28 6.76 -13.21 6.23
N SER A 29 8.03 -13.50 5.97
CA SER A 29 8.94 -12.55 5.31
C SER A 29 8.49 -12.25 3.87
N PHE A 30 8.07 -13.27 3.12
CA PHE A 30 7.62 -13.10 1.73
C PHE A 30 6.33 -12.27 1.62
N VAL A 31 5.36 -12.48 2.52
CA VAL A 31 4.12 -11.66 2.56
C VAL A 31 4.41 -10.18 2.77
N SER A 32 5.43 -9.84 3.56
CA SER A 32 5.80 -8.44 3.83
C SER A 32 6.40 -7.73 2.60
N VAL A 33 7.02 -8.49 1.69
CA VAL A 33 7.62 -7.99 0.43
C VAL A 33 6.54 -7.69 -0.62
N LEU A 34 5.35 -8.31 -0.53
CA LEU A 34 4.25 -8.09 -1.47
C LEU A 34 3.40 -6.84 -1.17
N ARG A 35 3.87 -5.90 -0.35
CA ARG A 35 3.14 -4.66 -0.11
C ARG A 35 3.14 -3.81 -1.37
N GLU A 36 1.97 -3.65 -1.97
CA GLU A 36 1.76 -2.64 -3.01
C GLU A 36 1.99 -1.26 -2.39
N GLU A 37 3.04 -0.58 -2.85
CA GLU A 37 3.23 0.83 -2.56
C GLU A 37 2.06 1.60 -3.17
N PRO A 38 1.43 2.51 -2.41
CA PRO A 38 0.32 3.28 -2.94
C PRO A 38 0.78 4.11 -4.14
N LEU A 39 -0.05 4.15 -5.17
CA LEU A 39 0.20 4.96 -6.35
C LEU A 39 0.29 6.44 -5.92
N PHE A 40 1.32 7.13 -6.39
CA PHE A 40 1.49 8.56 -6.14
C PHE A 40 0.26 9.32 -6.65
N ALA A 41 -0.28 10.25 -5.86
CA ALA A 41 -1.49 11.03 -6.13
C ALA A 41 -2.84 10.25 -6.16
N ASP A 42 -2.86 8.93 -5.96
CA ASP A 42 -4.07 8.12 -5.81
C ASP A 42 -4.57 8.13 -4.34
N VAL A 43 -5.20 9.24 -3.97
CA VAL A 43 -5.64 9.52 -2.60
C VAL A 43 -6.78 8.58 -2.19
N ASN A 44 -7.69 8.24 -3.10
CA ASN A 44 -8.83 7.39 -2.78
C ASN A 44 -8.50 5.88 -2.84
N GLN A 45 -7.36 5.49 -3.41
CA GLN A 45 -6.83 4.13 -3.54
C GLN A 45 -7.68 3.24 -4.45
N ASP A 46 -8.27 3.81 -5.49
CA ASP A 46 -9.01 3.07 -6.52
C ASP A 46 -8.13 2.63 -7.70
N GLY A 47 -6.85 2.99 -7.70
CA GLY A 47 -5.89 2.68 -8.75
C GLY A 47 -5.89 3.66 -9.92
N VAL A 48 -6.66 4.75 -9.85
CA VAL A 48 -6.80 5.75 -10.91
C VAL A 48 -6.66 7.16 -10.36
N ILE A 49 -5.59 7.85 -10.78
CA ILE A 49 -5.38 9.26 -10.44
C ILE A 49 -6.42 10.11 -11.21
N SER A 50 -7.41 10.64 -10.48
CA SER A 50 -8.58 11.29 -11.07
C SER A 50 -9.16 12.40 -10.20
N ILE A 51 -10.21 13.06 -10.70
CA ILE A 51 -10.96 14.09 -9.95
C ILE A 51 -11.54 13.52 -8.64
N SER A 52 -11.74 12.20 -8.54
CA SER A 52 -12.20 11.53 -7.32
C SER A 52 -11.21 11.70 -6.15
N ASP A 53 -9.90 11.74 -6.44
CA ASP A 53 -8.86 12.00 -5.44
C ASP A 53 -8.98 13.43 -4.89
N MET A 54 -9.13 14.39 -5.80
CA MET A 54 -9.32 15.80 -5.46
C MET A 54 -10.63 16.01 -4.68
N ALA A 55 -11.71 15.31 -5.05
CA ALA A 55 -12.98 15.38 -4.34
C ALA A 55 -12.86 14.86 -2.90
N LEU A 56 -12.10 13.78 -2.69
CA LEU A 56 -11.80 13.27 -1.34
C LEU A 56 -11.00 14.30 -0.52
N MET A 57 -10.02 14.98 -1.11
CA MET A 57 -9.28 16.06 -0.45
C MET A 57 -10.19 17.20 -0.01
N ARG A 58 -11.07 17.69 -0.89
CA ARG A 58 -12.01 18.76 -0.54
C ARG A 58 -12.99 18.33 0.55
N ALA A 59 -13.53 17.11 0.45
CA ALA A 59 -14.41 16.58 1.50
C ALA A 59 -13.69 16.49 2.85
N HIS A 60 -12.39 16.23 2.86
CA HIS A 60 -11.59 16.22 4.08
C HIS A 60 -11.36 17.62 4.66
N GLN A 61 -10.95 18.58 3.83
CA GLN A 61 -10.76 19.98 4.23
C GLN A 61 -12.03 20.60 4.79
N LEU A 62 -13.20 20.24 4.22
CA LEU A 62 -14.52 20.69 4.69
C LEU A 62 -15.02 19.97 5.95
N GLY A 63 -14.29 18.95 6.45
CA GLY A 63 -14.72 18.14 7.60
C GLY A 63 -15.84 17.13 7.29
N ASN A 64 -16.28 17.02 6.03
CA ASN A 64 -17.35 16.11 5.60
C ASN A 64 -16.92 14.64 5.58
N ARG A 65 -15.61 14.38 5.40
CA ARG A 65 -15.07 13.01 5.37
C ARG A 65 -13.67 12.96 5.97
N LYS A 66 -13.43 12.08 6.94
CA LYS A 66 -12.09 11.86 7.47
C LYS A 66 -11.29 10.91 6.58
N MET A 67 -10.10 11.34 6.15
CA MET A 67 -9.14 10.45 5.48
C MET A 67 -8.48 9.49 6.47
N THR A 68 -8.14 8.29 6.00
CA THR A 68 -7.28 7.38 6.78
C THR A 68 -5.83 7.89 6.80
N LYS A 69 -5.01 7.41 7.74
CA LYS A 69 -3.57 7.74 7.79
C LYS A 69 -2.83 7.40 6.49
N LYS A 70 -3.25 6.33 5.80
CA LYS A 70 -2.67 5.94 4.50
C LYS A 70 -3.01 6.98 3.44
N GLN A 71 -4.27 7.41 3.38
CA GLN A 71 -4.73 8.44 2.43
C GLN A 71 -4.10 9.80 2.70
N GLN A 72 -3.98 10.20 3.97
CA GLN A 72 -3.29 11.44 4.36
C GLN A 72 -1.83 11.47 3.87
N ARG A 73 -1.10 10.36 4.02
CA ARG A 73 0.27 10.24 3.52
C ARG A 73 0.37 10.30 2.00
N ILE A 74 -0.66 9.86 1.27
CA ILE A 74 -0.68 9.93 -0.19
C ILE A 74 -1.10 11.32 -0.67
N ALA A 75 -1.99 11.98 0.08
CA ALA A 75 -2.48 13.32 -0.20
C ALA A 75 -1.41 14.39 0.03
N ASP A 76 -0.50 14.21 1.00
CA ASP A 76 0.70 15.03 1.19
C ASP A 76 1.76 14.67 0.13
N VAL A 77 1.55 15.20 -1.08
CA VAL A 77 2.35 14.85 -2.28
C VAL A 77 3.65 15.65 -2.34
N ASN A 78 3.71 16.83 -1.73
CA ASN A 78 4.93 17.62 -1.61
C ASN A 78 5.79 17.21 -0.40
N ARG A 79 5.23 16.40 0.53
CA ARG A 79 5.88 15.87 1.74
C ARG A 79 6.29 16.95 2.73
N ASP A 80 5.54 18.05 2.80
CA ASP A 80 5.77 19.13 3.78
C ASP A 80 5.13 18.84 5.15
N GLY A 81 4.31 17.79 5.24
CA GLY A 81 3.64 17.35 6.47
C GLY A 81 2.26 17.96 6.68
N GLU A 82 1.82 18.83 5.78
CA GLU A 82 0.47 19.39 5.72
C GLU A 82 -0.28 18.83 4.49
N ILE A 83 -1.61 18.92 4.51
CA ILE A 83 -2.44 18.57 3.34
C ILE A 83 -3.21 19.82 2.98
N ASN A 84 -2.66 20.59 2.05
CA ASN A 84 -3.13 21.94 1.75
C ASN A 84 -3.36 22.16 0.25
N GLU A 85 -3.48 23.42 -0.17
CA GLU A 85 -3.75 23.78 -1.57
C GLU A 85 -2.58 23.45 -2.50
N VAL A 86 -1.35 23.43 -1.99
CA VAL A 86 -0.15 23.06 -2.76
C VAL A 86 -0.26 21.61 -3.25
N ASP A 87 -0.66 20.70 -2.38
CA ASP A 87 -0.91 19.30 -2.73
C ASP A 87 -2.02 19.14 -3.76
N PHE A 88 -3.10 19.90 -3.58
CA PHE A 88 -4.26 19.89 -4.45
C PHE A 88 -3.87 20.29 -5.89
N GLU A 89 -3.06 21.33 -6.02
CA GLU A 89 -2.57 21.82 -7.31
C GLU A 89 -1.55 20.87 -7.95
N ILE A 90 -0.72 20.18 -7.16
CA ILE A 90 0.17 19.12 -7.67
C ILE A 90 -0.65 17.97 -8.25
N ILE A 91 -1.67 17.47 -7.54
CA ILE A 91 -2.53 16.38 -8.01
C ILE A 91 -3.29 16.80 -9.27
N ARG A 92 -3.79 18.05 -9.31
CA ARG A 92 -4.41 18.63 -10.50
C ARG A 92 -3.47 18.64 -11.70
N ALA A 93 -2.21 19.06 -11.49
CA ALA A 93 -1.19 19.09 -12.53
C ALA A 93 -0.90 17.68 -13.07
N VAL A 94 -0.85 16.67 -12.19
CA VAL A 94 -0.68 15.26 -12.57
C VAL A 94 -1.84 14.78 -13.45
N ILE A 95 -3.08 15.06 -13.06
CA ILE A 95 -4.28 14.69 -13.83
C ILE A 95 -4.30 15.36 -15.21
N LEU A 96 -3.88 16.63 -15.29
CA LEU A 96 -3.86 17.34 -16.57
C LEU A 96 -2.74 16.84 -17.48
N SER A 97 -1.56 16.60 -16.90
CA SER A 97 -0.41 16.05 -17.63
C SER A 97 -0.68 14.63 -18.15
N SER A 98 -1.37 13.78 -17.38
CA SER A 98 -1.73 12.42 -17.80
C SER A 98 -2.74 12.42 -18.96
N ASN A 99 -3.57 13.45 -19.07
CA ASN A 99 -4.53 13.65 -20.15
C ASN A 99 -3.98 14.43 -21.36
N GLY A 100 -2.68 14.76 -21.36
CA GLY A 100 -2.01 15.44 -22.49
C GLY A 100 -2.14 16.96 -22.50
N TYR A 101 -2.63 17.58 -21.41
CA TYR A 101 -2.66 19.03 -21.26
C TYR A 101 -1.31 19.55 -20.74
N LYS A 102 -0.84 20.68 -21.28
CA LYS A 102 0.30 21.42 -20.69
C LYS A 102 -0.17 22.15 -19.43
N TYR A 103 0.46 21.87 -18.29
CA TYR A 103 0.21 22.60 -17.04
C TYR A 103 1.21 23.75 -16.88
N GLU A 104 0.71 24.98 -16.72
CA GLU A 104 1.51 26.15 -16.36
C GLU A 104 1.15 26.56 -14.94
N PHE A 105 2.14 26.58 -14.05
CA PHE A 105 1.96 27.11 -12.69
C PHE A 105 1.83 28.63 -12.77
N ASN A 106 0.62 29.14 -12.57
CA ASN A 106 0.41 30.57 -12.39
C ASN A 106 0.80 30.94 -10.95
N ASN A 107 1.97 31.59 -10.82
CA ASN A 107 2.43 32.23 -9.58
C ASN A 107 1.69 33.55 -9.33
#